data_AF-A0A6A4G0E0-F1
#
_entry.id   AF-A0A6A4G0E0-F1
#
_cell.length_a   1.000
_cell.length_b   1.000
_cell.length_c   1.000
_cell.angle_alpha   90.00
_cell.angle_beta   90.00
_cell.angle_gamma   90.00
#
_symmetry.space_group_name_H-M   'P 1'
#
loop_
_entity.id
_entity.type
_entity.pdbx_description
1 polymer ?
#
loop_
_entity_poly.entity_id
_entity_poly.type
_entity_poly.pdbx_seq_one_letter_code
_entity_poly.pdbx_strand_id
1 'polypeptide(L)'
;MPYERVDVDSAEEQVHEYMDRPLQYRVELRQLSQLEPQRFSHLSLRYTFFRETSTQTPRFQVDANGDSGSLGLEFRHVVDVSDALVKYVTGSNLSIEILGHTSAE
;
A
#
# COMPACT_ATOMS: atom_id res chain seq x y z
N MET A 1 8.71 6.99 -22.74
CA MET A 1 8.92 6.45 -21.38
C MET A 1 8.52 7.56 -20.41
N PRO A 2 7.29 7.60 -19.84
CA PRO A 2 6.92 8.78 -19.05
C PRO A 2 6.54 8.39 -17.62
N TYR A 3 7.52 7.94 -16.84
CA TYR A 3 7.38 7.89 -15.39
C TYR A 3 8.65 8.50 -14.83
N GLU A 4 8.53 9.72 -14.29
CA GLU A 4 9.64 10.39 -13.64
C GLU A 4 9.55 10.08 -12.15
N ARG A 5 10.56 9.35 -11.67
CA ARG A 5 10.72 9.07 -10.25
C ARG A 5 11.35 10.30 -9.63
N VAL A 6 10.56 11.06 -8.87
CA VAL A 6 11.05 12.17 -8.07
C VAL A 6 11.20 11.67 -6.64
N ASP A 7 12.43 11.44 -6.21
CA ASP A 7 12.76 11.23 -4.80
C ASP A 7 12.74 12.61 -4.12
N VAL A 8 11.65 12.93 -3.41
CA VAL A 8 11.56 14.14 -2.57
C VAL A 8 11.90 13.72 -1.14
N ASP A 9 12.84 14.44 -0.52
CA ASP A 9 13.37 14.11 0.82
C ASP A 9 12.32 14.18 1.96
N SER A 10 11.10 14.66 1.67
CA SER A 10 10.00 14.79 2.64
C SER A 10 8.66 14.33 2.06
N ALA A 11 8.07 13.29 2.67
CA ALA A 11 6.73 12.80 2.35
C ALA A 11 5.63 13.87 2.60
N GLU A 12 5.91 14.87 3.43
CA GLU A 12 5.00 15.97 3.72
C GLU A 12 4.92 16.96 2.55
N GLU A 13 6.06 17.43 2.02
CA GLU A 13 6.09 18.29 0.83
C GLU A 13 5.45 17.61 -0.37
N GLN A 14 5.75 16.32 -0.56
CA GLN A 14 5.22 15.55 -1.68
C GLN A 14 3.69 15.40 -1.63
N VAL A 15 3.05 15.40 -0.45
CA VAL A 15 1.58 15.31 -0.37
C VAL A 15 0.92 16.70 -0.48
N HIS A 16 1.58 17.76 0.01
CA HIS A 16 1.06 19.13 -0.08
C HIS A 16 0.88 19.61 -1.53
N GLU A 17 1.74 19.20 -2.46
CA GLU A 17 1.60 19.51 -3.90
C GLU A 17 0.34 18.92 -4.56
N TYR A 18 -0.36 18.01 -3.88
CA TYR A 18 -1.51 17.28 -4.43
C TYR A 18 -2.80 17.57 -3.65
N MET A 19 -2.82 18.57 -2.77
CA MET A 19 -4.00 18.97 -1.99
C MET A 19 -5.26 19.18 -2.85
N ASP A 20 -5.12 19.58 -4.11
CA ASP A 20 -6.22 19.86 -5.03
C ASP A 20 -6.71 18.63 -5.84
N ARG A 21 -6.13 17.44 -5.65
CA ARG A 21 -6.48 16.25 -6.45
C ARG A 21 -6.39 14.94 -5.65
N PRO A 22 -7.23 13.93 -5.97
CA PRO A 22 -7.12 12.62 -5.35
C PRO A 22 -5.80 11.94 -5.75
N LEU A 23 -5.20 11.22 -4.79
CA LEU A 23 -3.99 10.43 -5.00
C LEU A 23 -4.32 8.94 -5.12
N GLN A 24 -3.70 8.27 -6.09
CA GLN A 24 -3.79 6.82 -6.23
C GLN A 24 -2.57 6.15 -5.60
N TYR A 25 -2.81 5.35 -4.57
CA TYR A 25 -1.82 4.54 -3.89
C TYR A 25 -1.89 3.10 -4.36
N ARG A 26 -0.72 2.50 -4.55
CA ARG A 26 -0.57 1.07 -4.79
C ARG A 26 -0.01 0.41 -3.55
N VAL A 27 -0.75 -0.55 -2.99
CA VAL A 27 -0.30 -1.41 -1.88
C VAL A 27 0.02 -2.78 -2.43
N GLU A 28 1.28 -3.20 -2.29
CA GLU A 28 1.76 -4.52 -2.72
C GLU A 28 2.05 -5.41 -1.52
N LEU A 29 1.39 -6.58 -1.47
CA LEU A 29 1.66 -7.64 -0.50
C LEU A 29 2.44 -8.74 -1.22
N ARG A 30 3.75 -8.81 -0.94
CA ARG A 30 4.67 -9.74 -1.62
C ARG A 30 4.78 -11.09 -0.94
N GLN A 31 5.00 -11.09 0.37
CA GLN A 31 5.27 -12.29 1.15
C GLN A 31 4.92 -12.02 2.63
N LEU A 32 4.42 -13.06 3.30
CA LEU A 32 4.43 -13.17 4.75
C LEU A 32 5.51 -14.16 5.15
N SER A 33 6.24 -13.82 6.19
CA SER A 33 7.25 -14.67 6.79
C SER A 33 7.18 -14.59 8.29
N GLN A 34 7.81 -15.55 8.97
CA GLN A 34 7.94 -15.56 10.43
C GLN A 34 6.58 -15.59 11.15
N LEU A 35 5.55 -16.16 10.52
CA LEU A 35 4.34 -16.51 11.24
C LEU A 35 4.71 -17.62 12.22
N GLU A 36 4.27 -17.52 13.48
CA GLU A 36 4.55 -18.56 14.47
C GLU A 36 4.13 -19.95 13.93
N PRO A 37 4.80 -21.04 14.34
CA PRO A 37 4.53 -22.38 13.82
C PRO A 37 3.04 -22.72 13.91
N GLN A 38 2.36 -22.67 12.76
CA GLN A 38 0.91 -22.62 12.73
C GLN A 38 0.29 -23.99 12.49
N ARG A 39 -0.83 -24.24 13.17
CA ARG A 39 -1.71 -25.40 12.93
C ARG A 39 -2.56 -25.28 11.65
N PHE A 40 -2.40 -24.19 10.91
CA PHE A 40 -3.25 -23.81 9.78
C PHE A 40 -2.40 -23.71 8.52
N SER A 41 -2.85 -24.37 7.44
CA SER A 41 -2.17 -24.35 6.14
C SER A 41 -2.61 -23.19 5.24
N HIS A 42 -3.68 -22.48 5.60
CA HIS A 42 -4.26 -21.41 4.79
C HIS A 42 -4.64 -20.22 5.67
N LEU A 43 -4.30 -19.01 5.20
CA LEU A 43 -4.59 -17.76 5.89
C LEU A 43 -5.12 -16.71 4.92
N SER A 44 -5.84 -15.73 5.45
CA SER A 44 -6.18 -14.50 4.74
C SER A 44 -5.75 -13.32 5.60
N LEU A 45 -5.20 -12.29 4.97
CA LEU A 45 -4.93 -11.03 5.65
C LEU A 45 -6.14 -10.13 5.58
N ARG A 46 -6.33 -9.37 6.65
CA ARG A 46 -7.29 -8.27 6.68
C ARG A 46 -6.57 -7.02 7.12
N TYR A 47 -6.62 -5.99 6.30
CA TYR A 47 -5.99 -4.70 6.58
C TYR A 47 -6.94 -3.56 6.24
N THR A 48 -6.59 -2.35 6.67
CA THR A 48 -7.34 -1.13 6.35
C THR A 48 -6.35 -0.09 5.87
N PHE A 49 -6.49 0.36 4.62
CA PHE A 49 -5.75 1.50 4.11
C PHE A 49 -6.49 2.78 4.48
N PHE A 50 -5.73 3.81 4.88
CA PHE A 50 -6.20 5.16 5.27
C PHE A 50 -7.73 5.39 5.30
N ARG A 51 -8.37 5.11 6.46
CA ARG A 51 -9.81 5.35 6.71
C ARG A 51 -10.80 4.70 5.73
N GLU A 52 -10.34 3.90 4.77
CA GLU A 52 -11.20 3.14 3.87
C GLU A 52 -11.82 1.93 4.55
N THR A 53 -12.65 1.21 3.81
CA THR A 53 -13.19 -0.08 4.25
C THR A 53 -12.08 -1.12 4.34
N SER A 54 -12.17 -1.99 5.36
CA SER A 54 -11.19 -3.05 5.54
C SER A 54 -11.17 -3.99 4.33
N THR A 55 -9.98 -4.18 3.77
CA THR A 55 -9.70 -5.09 2.66
C THR A 55 -9.27 -6.44 3.21
N GLN A 56 -9.92 -7.50 2.74
CA GLN A 56 -9.54 -8.88 3.04
C GLN A 56 -8.96 -9.55 1.79
N THR A 57 -7.80 -10.18 1.94
CA THR A 57 -7.17 -10.92 0.84
C THR A 57 -7.87 -12.25 0.61
N PRO A 58 -7.74 -12.83 -0.59
CA PRO A 58 -7.98 -14.26 -0.79
C PRO A 58 -7.16 -15.09 0.20
N ARG A 59 -7.63 -16.31 0.46
CA ARG A 59 -6.84 -17.27 1.24
C ARG A 59 -5.63 -17.70 0.44
N PHE A 60 -4.47 -17.69 1.07
CA PHE A 60 -3.21 -18.16 0.52
C PHE A 60 -2.60 -19.20 1.46
N GLN A 61 -1.75 -20.05 0.90
CA GLN A 61 -1.12 -21.14 1.63
C GLN A 61 0.12 -20.65 2.39
N VAL A 62 0.35 -21.22 3.56
CA VAL A 62 1.58 -21.07 4.34
C VAL A 62 2.22 -22.43 4.58
N ASP A 63 3.55 -22.46 4.59
CA ASP A 63 4.31 -23.68 4.83
C ASP A 63 4.47 -23.97 6.34
N ALA A 64 5.17 -25.06 6.65
CA ALA A 64 5.42 -25.48 8.04
C ALA A 64 6.29 -24.49 8.84
N ASN A 65 7.02 -23.61 8.15
CA ASN A 65 7.84 -22.56 8.75
C ASN A 65 7.07 -21.25 8.94
N GLY A 66 5.82 -21.20 8.49
CA GLY A 66 4.98 -20.00 8.56
C GLY A 66 5.29 -18.99 7.45
N ASP A 67 5.90 -19.43 6.35
CA ASP A 67 6.14 -18.59 5.19
C ASP A 67 5.02 -18.78 4.16
N SER A 68 4.43 -17.68 3.71
CA SER A 68 3.63 -17.71 2.48
C SER A 68 4.61 -17.65 1.32
N GLY A 69 4.38 -18.43 0.26
CA GLY A 69 5.07 -18.17 -1.01
C GLY A 69 4.82 -16.74 -1.52
N SER A 70 5.31 -16.42 -2.71
CA SER A 70 5.00 -15.13 -3.35
C SER A 70 3.49 -14.96 -3.53
N LEU A 71 2.94 -13.88 -2.97
CA LEU A 71 1.50 -13.61 -2.97
C LEU A 71 1.05 -12.83 -4.21
N GLY A 72 1.89 -11.95 -4.75
CA GLY A 72 1.60 -11.15 -5.94
C GLY A 72 0.32 -10.32 -5.84
N LEU A 73 -0.07 -9.88 -4.63
CA LEU A 73 -1.32 -9.16 -4.41
C LEU A 73 -1.08 -7.65 -4.51
N GLU A 74 -1.80 -7.01 -5.42
CA GLU A 74 -1.80 -5.55 -5.61
C GLU A 74 -3.20 -5.00 -5.31
N PHE A 75 -3.26 -3.93 -4.52
CA PHE A 75 -4.49 -3.18 -4.26
C PHE A 75 -4.26 -1.71 -4.60
N ARG A 76 -5.29 -1.09 -5.20
CA ARG A 76 -5.27 0.33 -5.57
C ARG A 76 -6.30 1.07 -4.75
N HIS A 77 -5.85 2.15 -4.13
CA HIS A 77 -6.64 2.98 -3.24
C HIS A 77 -6.61 4.41 -3.75
N VAL A 78 -7.77 5.02 -3.94
CA VAL A 78 -7.88 6.41 -4.39
C VAL A 78 -8.41 7.21 -3.21
N VAL A 79 -7.58 8.12 -2.70
CA VAL A 79 -7.88 8.88 -1.48
C VAL A 79 -7.76 10.37 -1.74
N ASP A 80 -8.68 11.13 -1.16
CA ASP A 80 -8.60 12.59 -1.14
C ASP A 80 -7.48 13.04 -0.21
N VAL A 81 -6.68 13.99 -0.68
CA VAL A 81 -5.58 14.55 0.11
C VAL A 81 -6.14 15.39 1.25
N SER A 82 -5.62 15.16 2.45
CA SER A 82 -5.99 15.89 3.66
C SER A 82 -4.86 15.87 4.68
N ASP A 83 -4.89 16.77 5.67
CA ASP A 83 -3.95 16.73 6.80
C ASP A 83 -3.92 15.38 7.52
N ALA A 84 -5.06 14.68 7.55
CA ALA A 84 -5.14 13.34 8.12
C ALA A 84 -4.35 12.32 7.29
N LEU A 85 -4.38 12.42 5.96
CA LEU A 85 -3.61 11.57 5.06
C LEU A 85 -2.12 11.83 5.21
N VAL A 86 -1.71 13.10 5.24
CA VAL A 86 -0.32 13.51 5.46
C VAL A 86 0.22 12.88 6.74
N LYS A 87 -0.50 13.01 7.86
CA LYS A 87 -0.11 12.42 9.16
C LYS A 87 -0.09 10.90 9.15
N TYR A 88 -1.03 10.28 8.45
CA TYR A 88 -1.07 8.82 8.32
C TYR A 88 0.16 8.31 7.58
N VAL A 89 0.51 8.96 6.49
CA VAL A 89 1.68 8.65 5.67
C VAL A 89 2.97 8.84 6.44
N THR A 90 3.17 10.01 7.06
CA THR A 90 4.43 10.36 7.75
C THR A 90 4.63 9.52 9.02
N GLY A 91 3.55 9.06 9.65
CA GLY A 91 3.60 8.15 10.80
C GLY A 91 3.68 6.67 10.44
N SER A 92 3.63 6.30 9.16
CA SER A 92 3.67 4.92 8.70
C SER A 92 5.03 4.59 8.08
N ASN A 93 5.45 3.32 8.17
CA ASN A 93 6.58 2.80 7.38
C ASN A 93 6.17 2.55 5.91
N LEU A 94 5.17 3.27 5.39
CA LEU A 94 4.68 3.12 4.04
C LEU A 94 5.49 4.03 3.12
N SER A 95 6.26 3.43 2.23
CA SER A 95 6.87 4.14 1.09
C SER A 95 5.78 4.51 0.09
N ILE A 96 5.59 5.81 -0.17
CA ILE A 96 4.65 6.26 -1.20
C ILE A 96 5.34 6.31 -2.55
N GLU A 97 4.79 5.55 -3.51
CA GLU A 97 5.05 5.77 -4.93
C GLU A 97 3.79 6.41 -5.55
N ILE A 98 3.84 7.70 -5.91
CA ILE A 98 2.73 8.39 -6.59
C ILE A 98 2.81 8.09 -8.08
N LEU A 99 1.79 7.41 -8.63
CA LEU A 99 1.62 7.19 -10.07
C LEU A 99 0.78 8.35 -10.65
N GLY A 100 1.44 9.37 -11.18
CA GLY A 100 0.76 10.52 -11.81
C GLY A 100 0.15 10.17 -13.17
N HIS A 101 -1.12 10.55 -13.39
CA HIS A 101 -1.74 10.56 -14.72
C HIS A 101 -1.53 11.93 -15.38
N THR A 102 -0.81 11.98 -16.50
CA THR A 102 -0.93 13.08 -17.46
C THR A 102 -2.06 12.77 -18.43
N SER A 103 -3.18 13.47 -18.27
CA SER A 103 -4.12 13.64 -19.38
C SER A 103 -3.44 14.55 -20.40
N ALA A 104 -2.99 13.98 -21.51
CA ALA A 104 -2.55 14.75 -22.67
C ALA A 104 -3.71 14.81 -23.68
N GLU A 105 -4.07 16.05 -24.04
CA GLU A 105 -4.87 16.42 -25.22
C GLU A 105 -4.33 15.83 -26.52
#